data_AF-A0A2I2KVZ3-F1
#
_entry.id   AF-A0A2I2KVZ3-F1
#
_cell.length_a   1.000
_cell.length_b   1.000
_cell.length_c   1.000
_cell.angle_alpha   90.00
_cell.angle_beta   90.00
_cell.angle_gamma   90.00
#
_symmetry.space_group_name_H-M   'P 1'
#
loop_
_entity.id
_entity.type
_entity.pdbx_description
1 polymer ?
#
loop_
_entity_poly.entity_id
_entity_poly.type
_entity_poly.pdbx_seq_one_letter_code
_entity_poly.pdbx_strand_id
1 'polypeptide(L)' 'MILPLAGTAADDDALAAAARAYPDHEIVGVPARALALGDGGVHCITRQLPAARSTARPPAPGRGPH' A
#
# COMPACT_ATOMS: atom_id res chain seq x y z
N MET A 1 -2.74 -5.13 -3.25
CA MET A 1 -2.22 -5.51 -1.91
C MET A 1 -0.88 -6.20 -2.09
N ILE A 2 0.19 -5.68 -1.49
CA ILE A 2 1.51 -6.33 -1.57
C ILE A 2 1.65 -7.27 -0.38
N LEU A 3 1.80 -8.56 -0.63
CA LEU A 3 1.97 -9.58 0.40
C LEU A 3 3.43 -10.08 0.41
N PRO A 4 4.17 -9.97 1.52
CA PRO A 4 5.51 -10.54 1.61
C PRO A 4 5.45 -12.07 1.60
N LEU A 5 6.27 -12.70 0.77
CA LEU A 5 6.44 -14.16 0.72
C LEU A 5 7.71 -14.57 1.46
N ALA A 6 7.58 -15.61 2.29
CA ALA A 6 8.68 -16.14 3.10
C ALA A 6 9.52 -17.19 2.35
N GLY A 7 9.04 -17.69 1.20
CA GLY A 7 9.63 -18.82 0.48
C GLY A 7 9.29 -20.15 1.13
N THR A 8 8.14 -20.26 1.78
CA THR A 8 7.71 -21.46 2.52
C THR A 8 6.39 -21.99 1.98
N ALA A 9 6.06 -23.25 2.29
CA ALA A 9 4.78 -23.84 1.88
C ALA A 9 3.54 -23.08 2.41
N ALA A 10 3.69 -22.28 3.46
CA ALA A 10 2.61 -21.46 4.01
C ALA A 10 2.26 -20.23 3.14
N ASP A 11 3.10 -19.90 2.14
CA ASP A 11 2.87 -18.74 1.27
C ASP A 11 1.56 -18.88 0.47
N ASP A 12 1.21 -20.09 0.05
CA ASP A 12 -0.03 -20.36 -0.71
C ASP A 12 -1.28 -20.12 0.16
N ASP A 13 -1.26 -20.58 1.40
CA ASP A 13 -2.35 -20.35 2.35
C ASP A 13 -2.50 -18.87 2.68
N ALA A 14 -1.38 -18.15 2.85
CA ALA A 14 -1.38 -16.72 3.11
C ALA A 14 -1.96 -15.92 1.92
N LEU A 15 -1.58 -16.26 0.69
CA LEU A 15 -2.13 -15.66 -0.52
C LEU A 15 -3.64 -15.89 -0.63
N ALA A 16 -4.09 -17.13 -0.37
CA ALA A 16 -5.51 -17.48 -0.43
C ALA A 16 -6.33 -16.78 0.67
N ALA A 17 -5.77 -16.64 1.88
CA ALA A 17 -6.39 -15.89 2.96
C ALA A 17 -6.50 -14.39 2.61
N ALA A 18 -5.45 -13.79 2.07
CA ALA A 18 -5.45 -12.39 1.65
C ALA A 18 -6.48 -12.12 0.54
N ALA A 19 -6.58 -13.01 -0.45
CA ALA A 19 -7.56 -12.90 -1.53
C ALA A 19 -9.01 -12.96 -1.02
N ARG A 20 -9.28 -13.83 -0.03
CA ARG A 20 -10.60 -13.91 0.63
C ARG A 20 -10.92 -12.66 1.45
N ALA A 21 -9.92 -12.09 2.13
CA ALA A 21 -10.10 -10.91 2.98
C ALA A 21 -10.28 -9.61 2.16
N TYR A 22 -9.66 -9.52 0.99
CA TYR A 22 -9.67 -8.33 0.14
C TYR A 22 -10.13 -8.67 -1.29
N PRO A 23 -11.41 -9.07 -1.49
CA PRO A 23 -11.88 -9.62 -2.76
C PRO A 23 -11.80 -8.62 -3.93
N ASP A 24 -11.89 -7.32 -3.65
CA ASP A 24 -11.82 -6.27 -4.67
C ASP A 24 -10.39 -5.77 -4.96
N HIS A 25 -9.38 -6.40 -4.36
CA HIS A 25 -7.98 -5.98 -4.50
C HIS A 25 -7.13 -7.09 -5.12
N GLU A 26 -6.31 -6.73 -6.10
CA GLU A 26 -5.27 -7.63 -6.60
C GLU A 26 -4.26 -7.93 -5.48
N ILE A 27 -3.97 -9.21 -5.25
CA ILE A 27 -2.93 -9.66 -4.32
C ILE A 27 -1.66 -9.94 -5.12
N VAL A 28 -0.57 -9.24 -4.80
CA VAL A 28 0.74 -9.41 -5.43
C VAL A 28 1.72 -9.92 -4.39
N GLY A 29 2.13 -11.19 -4.53
CA GLY A 29 3.16 -11.81 -3.69
C GLY A 29 4.56 -11.35 -4.08
N VAL A 30 5.36 -10.90 -3.11
CA VAL A 30 6.73 -10.43 -3.33
C VAL A 30 7.70 -11.16 -2.39
N PRO A 31 8.74 -11.84 -2.89
CA PRO A 31 9.78 -12.43 -2.05
C PRO A 31 10.42 -11.39 -1.13
N ALA A 32 10.32 -11.57 0.18
CA ALA A 32 10.70 -10.55 1.16
C ALA A 32 11.85 -10.96 2.09
N ARG A 33 12.58 -12.04 1.77
CA ARG A 33 13.65 -12.58 2.62
C ARG A 33 14.69 -11.54 3.02
N ALA A 34 15.05 -10.63 2.11
CA ALA A 34 16.01 -9.57 2.39
C ALA A 34 15.53 -8.59 3.48
N LEU A 35 14.22 -8.30 3.53
CA LEU A 35 13.63 -7.44 4.56
C LEU A 35 13.55 -8.17 5.90
N ALA A 36 13.18 -9.46 5.87
CA ALA A 36 13.08 -10.28 7.07
C ALA A 36 14.42 -10.45 7.79
N LEU A 37 15.53 -10.54 7.05
CA LEU A 37 16.89 -10.57 7.62
C LEU A 37 17.22 -9.29 8.41
N GLY A 38 16.59 -8.16 8.07
CA GLY A 38 16.67 -6.90 8.81
C GLY A 38 15.55 -6.69 9.83
N ASP A 39 14.87 -7.76 10.24
CA ASP A 39 13.72 -7.73 11.17
C ASP A 39 12.56 -6.83 10.68
N GLY A 40 12.34 -6.79 9.37
CA GLY A 40 11.33 -5.96 8.74
C GLY A 40 10.51 -6.68 7.68
N GLY A 41 9.47 -5.98 7.19
CA GLY A 41 8.63 -6.40 6.08
C GLY A 41 8.30 -5.24 5.16
N VAL A 42 7.53 -5.51 4.09
CA VAL A 42 7.11 -4.49 3.12
C VAL A 42 6.37 -3.31 3.80
N HIS A 43 5.58 -3.59 4.82
CA HIS A 43 4.90 -2.54 5.60
C HIS A 43 5.88 -1.60 6.31
N CYS A 44 7.01 -2.11 6.80
CA CYS A 44 7.99 -1.34 7.56
C CYS A 44 8.71 -0.29 6.70
N ILE A 45 8.81 -0.52 5.39
CA ILE A 45 9.59 0.31 4.45
C ILE A 45 8.73 1.20 3.55
N THR A 46 7.40 1.20 3.74
CA THR A 46 6.48 1.99 2.94
C THR A 46 5.73 3.01 3.80
N ARG A 47 5.39 4.15 3.19
CA ARG A 47 4.46 5.13 3.75
C ARG A 47 3.40 5.41 2.69
N GLN A 48 2.15 5.14 3.02
CA GLN A 48 1.02 5.51 2.16
C GLN A 48 0.68 6.98 2.40
N LEU A 49 0.60 7.76 1.32
CA LEU A 49 0.05 9.11 1.36
C LEU A 49 -1.38 9.05 0.83
N PRO A 50 -2.40 9.45 1.62
CA PRO A 50 -3.76 9.51 1.14
C PRO A 50 -3.87 10.48 -0.05
N ALA A 51 -4.73 10.14 -1.02
CA ALA A 51 -5.08 11.08 -2.07
C ALA A 51 -5.67 12.36 -1.46
N ALA A 52 -5.39 13.51 -2.08
CA ALA A 52 -6.00 14.76 -1.68
C ALA A 52 -7.53 14.64 -1.79
N ARG A 53 -8.24 14.97 -0.71
CA ARG A 53 -9.68 15.19 -0.82
C ARG A 53 -9.88 16.40 -1.73
N SER A 54 -10.61 16.23 -2.82
CA SER A 54 -11.02 17.33 -3.67
C SER A 54 -12.00 18.22 -2.90
N THR A 55 -11.49 19.19 -2.15
CA THR A 55 -12.27 20.39 -1.88
C THR A 55 -11.94 21.33 -3.03
N ALA A 56 -12.93 21.65 -3.86
CA ALA A 56 -12.77 22.71 -4.84
C ALA A 56 -12.35 23.97 -4.06
N ARG A 57 -11.12 24.46 -4.27
CA ARG A 57 -10.69 25.72 -3.69
C ARG A 57 -11.54 26.81 -4.36
N PRO A 58 -12.34 27.59 -3.61
CA PRO A 58 -13.02 28.73 -4.21
C PRO A 58 -11.97 29.66 -4.83
N PRO A 59 -12.28 30.30 -5.98
CA PRO A 59 -11.34 31.18 -6.66
C PRO A 59 -10.85 32.26 -5.70
N ALA A 60 -9.54 32.54 -5.74
CA ALA A 60 -8.96 33.61 -4.93
C ALA A 60 -9.62 34.95 -5.29
N PRO A 61 -9.88 35.83 -4.30
CA PRO A 61 -10.38 37.17 -4.60
C PRO A 61 -9.38 37.88 -5.51
N GLY A 62 -9.89 38.45 -6.61
CA GLY A 62 -9.07 39.13 -7.61
C GLY A 62 -8.25 40.25 -6.94
N ARG A 63 -6.93 40.26 -7.16
CA ARG A 63 -6.10 41.42 -6.81
C ARG A 63 -6.51 42.56 -7.73
N GLY A 64 -7.16 43.58 -7.17
CA GLY A 64 -7.38 44.85 -7.84
C GLY A 64 -6.06 45.56 -8.16
N PRO A 65 -6.02 46.45 -9.16
CA PRO A 65 -4.82 47.16 -9.54
C PRO A 65 -4.38 48.11 -8.41
N HIS A 66 -3.09 48.06 -8.09
CA HIS A 66 -2.40 49.04 -7.23
C HIS A 66 -2.11 50.32 -8.03
#